data_AF-A0A7C9HLH6-F1
#
_entry.id   AF-A0A7C9HLH6-F1
#
_cell.length_a   1.000
_cell.length_b   1.000
_cell.length_c   1.000
_cell.angle_alpha   90.00
_cell.angle_beta   90.00
_cell.angle_gamma   90.00
#
_symmetry.space_group_name_H-M   'P 1'
#
loop_
_entity.id
_entity.type
_entity.pdbx_description
1 polymer ?
#
loop_
_entity_poly.entity_id
_entity_poly.type
_entity_poly.pdbx_seq_one_letter_code
_entity_poly.pdbx_strand_id
1 'polypeptide(L)'
;MRYFLFSLLLVFCGCSSYDYKVSSLPSIELSYQELPKEVRLRLSSIKPCDPSTGALLVVDSIDSLMYSLEEVATITGPWISFIKLMDNKKGLVYRIERDVPEPYIILDGALYIPDRYNILYSDETQKAKYIRYQLR
;
A
#
# COMPACT_ATOMS: atom_id res chain seq x y z
N MET A 1 21.51 36.27 -18.81
CA MET A 1 20.25 35.54 -19.10
C MET A 1 20.42 34.08 -19.53
N ARG A 2 21.65 33.55 -19.69
CA ARG A 2 21.87 32.18 -20.18
C ARG A 2 21.78 31.09 -19.08
N TYR A 3 21.98 31.48 -17.81
CA TYR A 3 21.93 30.58 -16.66
C TYR A 3 20.53 30.40 -16.05
N PHE A 4 19.61 31.34 -16.30
CA PHE A 4 18.26 31.32 -15.73
C PHE A 4 17.38 30.20 -16.36
N LEU A 5 17.62 29.91 -17.64
CA LEU A 5 16.96 28.82 -18.38
C LEU A 5 17.42 27.43 -17.91
N PHE A 6 18.69 27.27 -17.50
CA PHE A 6 19.20 25.99 -16.98
C PHE A 6 18.66 25.68 -15.58
N SER A 7 18.51 26.70 -14.73
CA SER A 7 17.88 26.54 -13.42
C SER A 7 16.37 26.23 -13.51
N LEU A 8 15.66 26.72 -14.52
CA LEU A 8 14.24 26.37 -14.71
C LEU A 8 14.06 24.91 -15.17
N LEU A 9 14.97 24.40 -16.00
CA LEU A 9 14.95 23.01 -16.49
C LEU A 9 15.23 21.97 -15.39
N LEU A 10 16.05 22.30 -14.39
CA LEU A 10 16.33 21.44 -13.23
C LEU A 10 15.14 21.33 -12.25
N VAL A 11 14.24 22.31 -12.22
CA VAL A 11 13.08 22.32 -11.29
C VAL A 11 11.93 21.45 -11.80
N PHE A 12 11.85 21.16 -13.10
CA PHE A 12 10.82 20.28 -13.68
C PHE A 12 11.22 18.79 -13.78
N CYS A 13 12.45 18.43 -13.40
CA CYS A 13 12.86 17.03 -13.21
C CYS A 13 12.52 16.48 -11.82
N GLY A 14 11.65 17.15 -11.06
CA GLY A 14 10.91 16.54 -9.96
C GLY A 14 9.84 15.59 -10.49
N CYS A 15 10.25 14.61 -11.32
CA CYS A 15 9.37 13.52 -11.73
C CYS A 15 8.80 12.89 -10.45
N SER A 16 7.47 12.83 -10.36
CA SER A 16 6.80 12.10 -9.30
C SER A 16 7.43 10.71 -9.20
N SER A 17 8.01 10.37 -8.06
CA SER A 17 8.70 9.08 -7.85
C SER A 17 7.73 7.88 -7.78
N TYR A 18 6.51 8.07 -8.27
CA TYR A 18 5.40 7.14 -8.26
C TYR A 18 4.44 7.49 -9.40
N ASP A 19 3.76 6.48 -9.94
CA ASP A 19 2.82 6.60 -11.05
C ASP A 19 1.41 6.96 -10.57
N TYR A 20 1.01 6.40 -9.42
CA TYR A 20 -0.36 6.54 -8.90
C TYR A 20 -0.37 6.83 -7.40
N LYS A 21 -1.32 7.64 -6.94
CA LYS A 21 -1.70 7.69 -5.52
C LYS A 21 -2.79 6.65 -5.28
N VAL A 22 -2.65 5.80 -4.27
CA VAL A 22 -3.65 4.75 -3.98
C VAL A 22 -5.04 5.34 -3.75
N SER A 23 -5.12 6.46 -3.02
CA SER A 23 -6.38 7.19 -2.75
C SER A 23 -7.09 7.73 -4.01
N SER A 24 -6.42 7.73 -5.17
CA SER A 24 -7.01 8.12 -6.46
C SER A 24 -7.48 6.95 -7.33
N LEU A 25 -7.25 5.71 -6.89
CA LEU A 25 -7.68 4.51 -7.61
C LEU A 25 -9.17 4.23 -7.38
N PRO A 26 -9.86 3.55 -8.31
CA PRO A 26 -11.21 3.06 -8.08
C PRO A 26 -11.26 2.17 -6.84
N SER A 27 -12.17 2.49 -5.92
CA SER A 27 -12.26 1.84 -4.61
C SER A 27 -13.68 1.49 -4.21
N ILE A 28 -13.81 0.43 -3.41
CA ILE A 28 -15.05 0.04 -2.74
C ILE A 28 -14.75 -0.32 -1.28
N GLU A 29 -15.65 0.09 -0.38
CA GLU A 29 -15.60 -0.32 1.03
C GLU A 29 -16.29 -1.68 1.18
N LEU A 30 -15.64 -2.59 1.91
CA LEU A 30 -16.10 -3.95 2.17
C LEU A 30 -16.08 -4.20 3.68
N SER A 31 -17.09 -4.91 4.18
CA SER A 31 -17.02 -5.57 5.48
C SER A 31 -16.11 -6.79 5.42
N TYR A 32 -15.67 -7.29 6.57
CA TYR A 32 -14.87 -8.51 6.64
C TYR A 32 -15.53 -9.69 5.90
N GLN A 33 -16.85 -9.84 5.95
CA GLN A 33 -17.55 -10.96 5.31
C GLN A 33 -17.61 -10.88 3.79
N GLU A 34 -17.47 -9.68 3.23
CA GLU A 34 -17.46 -9.42 1.78
C GLU A 34 -16.06 -9.57 1.17
N LEU A 35 -15.02 -9.71 2.01
CA LEU A 35 -13.67 -10.00 1.53
C LEU A 35 -13.61 -11.37 0.81
N PRO A 36 -12.74 -11.50 -0.21
CA PRO A 36 -12.44 -12.80 -0.81
C PRO A 36 -12.11 -13.85 0.24
N LYS A 37 -12.51 -15.10 -0.02
CA LYS A 37 -12.32 -16.21 0.92
C LYS A 37 -10.85 -16.37 1.29
N GLU A 38 -9.97 -16.21 0.32
CA GLU A 38 -8.52 -16.35 0.43
C GLU A 38 -7.94 -15.27 1.34
N VAL A 39 -8.40 -14.02 1.21
CA VAL A 39 -8.03 -12.92 2.10
C VAL A 39 -8.45 -13.24 3.54
N ARG A 40 -9.70 -13.65 3.74
CA ARG A 40 -10.21 -14.01 5.08
C ARG A 40 -9.42 -15.15 5.70
N LEU A 41 -9.14 -16.20 4.93
CA LEU A 41 -8.33 -17.33 5.39
C LEU A 41 -6.92 -16.87 5.78
N ARG A 42 -6.29 -16.04 4.95
CA ARG A 42 -4.95 -15.50 5.24
C ARG A 42 -4.94 -14.70 6.54
N LEU A 43 -5.88 -13.77 6.70
CA LEU A 43 -6.01 -12.97 7.92
C LEU A 43 -6.26 -13.85 9.16
N SER A 44 -7.16 -14.83 9.06
CA SER A 44 -7.45 -15.75 10.18
C SER A 44 -6.30 -16.68 10.55
N SER A 45 -5.33 -16.89 9.64
CA SER A 45 -4.16 -17.74 9.89
C SER A 45 -3.06 -17.04 10.68
N ILE A 46 -3.09 -15.71 10.74
CA ILE A 46 -2.08 -14.90 11.42
C ILE A 46 -2.33 -14.96 12.91
N LYS A 47 -1.29 -15.33 13.67
CA LYS A 47 -1.38 -15.29 15.14
C LYS A 47 -1.43 -13.84 15.60
N PRO A 48 -2.26 -13.51 16.60
CA PRO A 48 -2.26 -12.17 17.18
C PRO A 48 -0.85 -11.76 17.61
N CYS A 49 -0.47 -10.53 17.28
CA CYS A 49 0.83 -9.95 17.60
C CYS A 49 2.05 -10.69 17.01
N ASP A 50 1.89 -11.49 15.94
CA ASP A 50 3.01 -12.17 15.31
C ASP A 50 3.99 -11.16 14.67
N PRO A 51 5.22 -10.99 15.21
CA PRO A 51 6.16 -9.99 14.74
C PRO A 51 6.73 -10.32 13.35
N SER A 52 6.54 -11.56 12.86
CA SER A 52 6.90 -11.93 11.49
C SER A 52 5.93 -11.39 10.45
N THR A 53 4.77 -10.89 10.90
CA THR A 53 3.78 -10.27 10.03
C THR A 53 4.24 -8.87 9.64
N GLY A 54 4.85 -8.77 8.46
CA GLY A 54 5.20 -7.48 7.87
C GLY A 54 3.99 -6.67 7.39
N ALA A 55 4.25 -5.42 7.00
CA ALA A 55 3.24 -4.50 6.48
C ALA A 55 2.58 -5.00 5.18
N LEU A 56 3.31 -5.73 4.32
CA LEU A 56 2.78 -6.34 3.10
C LEU A 56 2.27 -7.76 3.39
N LEU A 57 0.98 -7.97 3.18
CA LEU A 57 0.37 -9.29 3.25
C LEU A 57 -0.01 -9.75 1.85
N VAL A 58 0.80 -10.62 1.27
CA VAL A 58 0.46 -11.24 0.00
C VAL A 58 -0.29 -12.55 0.26
N VAL A 59 -1.44 -12.70 -0.42
CA VAL A 59 -2.30 -13.89 -0.28
C VAL A 59 -1.84 -15.01 -1.23
N ASP A 60 -1.51 -14.69 -2.48
CA ASP A 60 -0.94 -15.65 -3.43
C ASP A 60 0.60 -15.57 -3.47
N SER A 61 1.26 -16.72 -3.46
CA SER A 61 2.70 -16.83 -3.67
C SER A 61 3.19 -16.15 -4.97
N ILE A 62 2.38 -16.16 -6.03
CA ILE A 62 2.72 -15.50 -7.31
C ILE A 62 2.87 -14.00 -7.09
N ASP A 63 1.94 -13.39 -6.36
CA ASP A 63 1.96 -11.96 -6.05
C ASP A 63 3.18 -11.60 -5.17
N SER A 64 3.77 -12.54 -4.43
CA SER A 64 4.89 -12.26 -3.52
C SER A 64 6.19 -11.95 -4.27
N LEU A 65 6.29 -12.40 -5.52
CA LEU A 65 7.38 -12.06 -6.42
C LEU A 65 7.10 -10.76 -7.18
N MET A 66 5.83 -10.35 -7.27
CA MET A 66 5.39 -9.22 -8.08
C MET A 66 5.34 -7.93 -7.27
N TYR A 67 4.97 -8.00 -5.99
CA TYR A 67 4.77 -6.80 -5.17
C TYR A 67 5.81 -6.67 -4.07
N SER A 68 6.22 -5.42 -3.82
CA SER A 68 7.15 -5.11 -2.73
C SER A 68 6.86 -3.71 -2.16
N LEU A 69 7.27 -3.50 -0.90
CA LEU A 69 7.12 -2.22 -0.21
C LEU A 69 8.47 -1.56 0.01
N GLU A 70 8.51 -0.24 -0.18
CA GLU A 70 9.62 0.62 0.19
C GLU A 70 9.07 1.81 1.00
N GLU A 71 9.57 2.02 2.22
CA GLU A 71 9.31 3.26 2.96
C GLU A 71 10.26 4.36 2.47
N VAL A 72 9.69 5.48 2.02
CA VAL A 72 10.47 6.61 1.55
C VAL A 72 10.55 7.65 2.65
N ALA A 73 11.68 7.67 3.35
CA ALA A 73 12.04 8.76 4.25
C ALA A 73 12.35 10.02 3.45
N THR A 74 11.86 11.17 3.93
CA THR A 74 12.18 12.47 3.30
C THR A 74 13.08 13.30 4.22
N ILE A 75 13.96 14.09 3.61
CA ILE A 75 14.89 14.99 4.32
C ILE A 75 14.12 16.02 5.15
N THR A 76 12.96 16.45 4.65
CA THR A 76 12.07 17.43 5.28
C THR A 76 11.24 16.85 6.42
N GLY A 77 11.55 15.64 6.90
CA GLY A 77 11.01 15.07 8.12
C GLY A 77 10.01 13.93 7.90
N PRO A 78 9.70 13.17 8.98
CA PRO A 78 8.82 12.01 8.93
C PRO A 78 7.38 12.34 8.50
N TRP A 79 6.92 13.57 8.69
CA TRP A 79 5.53 13.97 8.41
C TRP A 79 5.16 14.01 6.92
N ILE A 80 6.14 13.96 6.01
CA ILE A 80 5.86 13.78 4.58
C ILE A 80 6.38 12.44 4.04
N SER A 81 6.80 11.51 4.91
CA SER A 81 7.14 10.16 4.44
C SER A 81 5.90 9.49 3.84
N PHE A 82 6.16 8.53 2.97
CA PHE A 82 5.12 7.74 2.32
C PHE A 82 5.66 6.36 2.01
N ILE A 83 4.75 5.44 1.75
CA ILE A 83 5.09 4.07 1.38
C ILE A 83 4.89 3.94 -0.13
N LYS A 84 5.86 3.33 -0.80
CA LYS A 84 5.72 2.88 -2.17
C LYS A 84 5.35 1.41 -2.17
N LEU A 85 4.23 1.09 -2.78
CA LEU A 85 3.91 -0.25 -3.23
C LEU A 85 4.34 -0.37 -4.69
N MET A 86 5.32 -1.23 -4.95
CA MET A 86 5.89 -1.44 -6.28
C MET A 86 5.29 -2.71 -6.88
N ASP A 87 4.73 -2.61 -8.09
CA ASP A 87 4.43 -3.75 -8.97
C ASP A 87 5.64 -3.95 -9.88
N ASN A 88 6.52 -4.87 -9.48
CA ASN A 88 7.77 -5.17 -10.16
C ASN A 88 7.56 -5.80 -11.54
N LYS A 89 6.39 -6.43 -11.77
CA LYS A 89 6.08 -7.05 -13.06
C LYS A 89 5.69 -6.00 -14.09
N LYS A 90 4.90 -5.00 -13.69
CA LYS A 90 4.46 -3.91 -14.58
C LYS A 90 5.38 -2.70 -14.55
N GLY A 91 6.30 -2.64 -13.59
CA GLY A 91 7.16 -1.48 -13.37
C GLY A 91 6.38 -0.26 -12.86
N LEU A 92 5.28 -0.47 -12.14
CA LEU A 92 4.42 0.60 -11.61
C LEU A 92 4.68 0.83 -10.13
N VAL A 93 4.56 2.07 -9.70
CA VAL A 93 4.74 2.46 -8.31
C VAL A 93 3.51 3.21 -7.80
N TYR A 94 2.93 2.69 -6.73
CA TYR A 94 1.76 3.22 -6.04
C TYR A 94 2.19 3.89 -4.74
N ARG A 95 1.81 5.15 -4.54
CA ARG A 95 2.03 5.89 -3.28
C ARG A 95 0.88 5.65 -2.32
N ILE A 96 1.23 5.15 -1.13
CA ILE A 96 0.37 5.03 0.04
C ILE A 96 0.80 6.11 1.04
N GLU A 97 -0.16 6.89 1.55
CA GLU A 97 0.10 7.92 2.55
C GLU A 97 0.41 7.30 3.92
N ARG A 98 1.23 7.97 4.75
CA ARG A 98 1.76 7.41 6.00
C ARG A 98 0.67 7.06 7.02
N ASP A 99 -0.43 7.80 7.01
CA ASP A 99 -1.58 7.66 7.91
C ASP A 99 -2.57 6.58 7.46
N VAL A 100 -2.22 5.82 6.42
CA VAL A 100 -3.01 4.68 5.95
C VAL A 100 -2.65 3.42 6.76
N PRO A 101 -3.63 2.76 7.39
CA PRO A 101 -3.36 1.66 8.30
C PRO A 101 -2.89 0.38 7.61
N GLU A 102 -2.00 -0.33 8.28
CA GLU A 102 -1.51 -1.64 7.91
C GLU A 102 -2.40 -2.76 8.48
N PRO A 103 -2.41 -3.96 7.86
CA PRO A 103 -1.58 -4.41 6.72
C PRO A 103 -2.12 -4.02 5.34
N TYR A 104 -1.22 -3.95 4.36
CA TYR A 104 -1.52 -3.82 2.93
C TYR A 104 -1.65 -5.20 2.30
N ILE A 105 -2.88 -5.62 1.99
CA ILE A 105 -3.15 -6.98 1.55
C ILE A 105 -3.28 -7.03 0.02
N ILE A 106 -2.56 -7.93 -0.64
CA ILE A 106 -2.61 -8.10 -2.10
C ILE A 106 -3.21 -9.45 -2.46
N LEU A 107 -4.17 -9.42 -3.39
CA LEU A 107 -4.70 -10.59 -4.07
C LEU A 107 -5.16 -10.21 -5.48
N ASP A 108 -4.60 -10.86 -6.50
CA ASP A 108 -5.06 -10.77 -7.90
C ASP A 108 -5.18 -9.33 -8.43
N GLY A 109 -4.13 -8.54 -8.23
CA GLY A 109 -4.07 -7.14 -8.65
C GLY A 109 -5.05 -6.22 -7.90
N ALA A 110 -5.60 -6.64 -6.76
CA ALA A 110 -6.35 -5.78 -5.86
C ALA A 110 -5.56 -5.57 -4.56
N LEU A 111 -5.64 -4.33 -4.05
CA LEU A 111 -5.07 -3.93 -2.76
C LEU A 111 -6.20 -3.72 -1.77
N TYR A 112 -6.15 -4.39 -0.62
CA TYR A 112 -7.11 -4.24 0.46
C TYR A 112 -6.39 -3.59 1.65
N ILE A 113 -6.98 -2.52 2.17
CA ILE A 113 -6.44 -1.77 3.30
C ILE A 113 -7.53 -1.69 4.36
N PRO A 114 -7.25 -2.02 5.64
CA PRO A 114 -8.23 -1.85 6.70
C PRO A 114 -8.62 -0.39 6.90
N ASP A 115 -9.72 -0.14 7.59
CA ASP A 115 -10.18 1.21 7.97
C ASP A 115 -9.51 1.74 9.25
N ARG A 116 -8.80 0.87 9.98
CA ARG A 116 -8.18 1.18 11.27
C ARG A 116 -6.89 0.41 11.48
N TYR A 117 -6.05 0.92 12.38
CA TYR A 117 -4.83 0.25 12.80
C TYR A 117 -5.10 -0.96 13.70
N ASN A 118 -4.07 -1.79 13.87
CA ASN A 118 -4.05 -2.90 14.84
C ASN A 118 -5.14 -3.96 14.62
N ILE A 119 -5.62 -4.13 13.38
CA ILE A 119 -6.65 -5.14 13.09
C ILE A 119 -6.18 -6.57 13.32
N LEU A 120 -4.88 -6.82 13.33
CA LEU A 120 -4.29 -8.13 13.62
C LEU A 120 -4.14 -8.41 15.12
N TYR A 121 -4.61 -7.50 15.98
CA TYR A 121 -4.67 -7.69 17.42
C TYR A 121 -6.08 -8.15 17.81
N SER A 122 -6.18 -9.30 18.48
CA SER A 122 -7.46 -9.84 18.97
C SER A 122 -8.52 -10.08 17.86
N ASP A 123 -9.79 -9.92 18.20
CA ASP A 123 -11.01 -10.07 17.41
C ASP A 123 -11.32 -8.86 16.51
N GLU A 124 -10.42 -7.88 16.41
CA GLU A 124 -10.62 -6.67 15.61
C GLU A 124 -10.61 -6.92 14.11
N THR A 125 -9.95 -7.98 13.64
CA THR A 125 -9.89 -8.35 12.21
C THR A 125 -11.28 -8.47 11.59
N GLN A 126 -12.24 -9.05 12.32
CA GLN A 126 -13.60 -9.32 11.83
C GLN A 126 -14.50 -8.10 11.93
N LYS A 127 -14.17 -7.14 12.79
CA LYS A 127 -14.93 -5.89 13.00
C LYS A 127 -14.48 -4.76 12.07
N ALA A 128 -13.26 -4.87 11.54
CA ALA A 128 -12.71 -3.91 10.61
C ALA A 128 -13.47 -3.89 9.28
N LYS A 129 -13.47 -2.72 8.65
CA LYS A 129 -13.83 -2.57 7.24
C LYS A 129 -12.56 -2.50 6.42
N TYR A 130 -12.69 -2.76 5.13
CA TYR A 130 -11.57 -2.84 4.21
C TYR A 130 -11.90 -2.05 2.94
N ILE A 131 -11.02 -1.15 2.56
CA ILE A 131 -11.11 -0.46 1.28
C ILE A 131 -10.34 -1.28 0.26
N ARG A 132 -11.06 -1.81 -0.73
CA ARG A 132 -10.49 -2.51 -1.88
C ARG A 132 -10.21 -1.51 -2.99
N TYR A 133 -8.96 -1.36 -3.37
CA TYR A 133 -8.50 -0.60 -4.52
C TYR A 133 -8.17 -1.55 -5.67
N GLN A 134 -8.58 -1.19 -6.89
CA GLN A 134 -8.18 -1.89 -8.10
C GLN A 134 -6.82 -1.35 -8.58
N LEU A 135 -5.77 -2.16 -8.54
CA LEU A 135 -4.48 -1.82 -9.13
C LEU A 135 -4.58 -1.94 -10.66
N ARG A 136 -3.79 -1.13 -11.38
CA ARG A 136 -3.74 -1.09 -12.84
C ARG A 136 -2.79 -2.14 -13.38
#